data_AF-A0A6G0YN19-F1
#
_entry.id   AF-A0A6G0YN19-F1
#
_cell.length_a   1.000
_cell.length_b   1.000
_cell.length_c   1.000
_cell.angle_alpha   90.00
_cell.angle_beta   90.00
_cell.angle_gamma   90.00
#
_symmetry.space_group_name_H-M   'P 1'
#
loop_
_entity.id
_entity.type
_entity.pdbx_description
1 polymer ?
#
loop_
_entity_poly.entity_id
_entity_poly.type
_entity_poly.pdbx_seq_one_letter_code
_entity_poly.pdbx_strand_id
1 'polypeptide(L)'
;MEIGDLTPEQERAVDEFIHTINQARKFQNKPPIARSSAFKFLIARKFDVNRAVLLFEQHEETRLREGLFGFNCAVEPLKSEIQTQKFTILPTRDSTGAAIAVFTARYHIPQFSSHQTTLQGIVYQLDIALENVKTQKCGLVFIYDMSDSKYSNFDYDLSQKILTLLKVSFF
;
A
#
# COMPACT_ATOMS: atom_id res chain seq x y z
N MET A 1 7.43 16.17 -8.71
CA MET A 1 6.92 16.10 -10.08
C MET A 1 5.42 16.09 -10.02
N GLU A 2 4.80 17.19 -10.41
CA GLU A 2 3.43 17.12 -10.94
C GLU A 2 3.50 16.44 -12.31
N ILE A 3 2.35 15.97 -12.81
CA ILE A 3 2.21 15.26 -14.09
C ILE A 3 2.65 16.14 -15.29
N GLY A 4 2.98 17.43 -15.07
CA GLY A 4 3.34 18.40 -16.10
C GLY A 4 4.83 18.59 -16.44
N ASP A 5 5.78 18.01 -15.69
CA ASP A 5 7.23 18.17 -15.95
C ASP A 5 7.90 16.87 -16.44
N LEU A 6 7.25 16.15 -17.36
CA LEU A 6 7.81 14.94 -17.93
C LEU A 6 8.67 15.25 -19.15
N THR A 7 9.89 14.72 -19.16
CA THR A 7 10.72 14.73 -20.37
C THR A 7 10.07 13.84 -21.45
N PRO A 8 10.33 14.09 -22.74
CA PRO A 8 9.80 13.26 -23.83
C PRO A 8 10.22 11.78 -23.75
N GLU A 9 11.28 11.48 -23.01
CA GLU A 9 11.74 10.12 -22.74
C GLU A 9 10.89 9.45 -21.64
N GLN A 10 10.54 10.20 -20.59
CA GLN A 10 9.67 9.72 -19.52
C GLN A 10 8.23 9.51 -20.01
N GLU A 11 7.73 10.36 -20.92
CA GLU A 11 6.41 10.13 -21.53
C GLU A 11 6.38 8.83 -22.34
N ARG A 12 7.42 8.57 -23.15
CA ARG A 12 7.57 7.31 -23.88
C ARG A 12 7.62 6.10 -22.96
N ALA A 13 8.35 6.19 -21.85
CA ALA A 13 8.42 5.12 -20.85
C ALA A 13 7.04 4.85 -20.19
N VAL A 14 6.24 5.89 -19.96
CA VAL A 14 4.87 5.76 -19.44
C VAL A 14 3.97 5.06 -20.46
N ASP A 15 4.04 5.45 -21.73
CA ASP A 15 3.22 4.85 -22.78
C ASP A 15 3.62 3.39 -23.04
N GLU A 16 4.91 3.08 -23.06
CA GLU A 16 5.44 1.71 -23.20
C GLU A 16 4.99 0.81 -22.05
N PHE A 17 5.10 1.30 -20.81
CA PHE A 17 4.64 0.58 -19.63
C PHE A 17 3.13 0.30 -19.69
N ILE A 18 2.32 1.32 -20.01
CA ILE A 18 0.86 1.19 -20.12
C ILE A 18 0.49 0.20 -21.22
N HIS A 19 1.18 0.25 -22.36
CA HIS A 19 0.94 -0.66 -23.47
C HIS A 19 1.19 -2.11 -23.07
N THR A 20 2.34 -2.41 -22.48
CA THR A 20 2.73 -3.76 -22.04
C THR A 20 1.73 -4.32 -21.01
N ILE A 21 1.38 -3.53 -20.00
CA ILE A 21 0.44 -3.97 -18.96
C ILE A 21 -0.98 -4.11 -19.50
N ASN A 22 -1.46 -3.17 -20.32
CA ASN A 22 -2.82 -3.25 -20.88
C ASN A 22 -2.97 -4.40 -21.86
N GLN A 23 -1.93 -4.75 -22.63
CA GLN A 23 -1.93 -5.96 -23.44
C GLN A 23 -2.10 -7.21 -22.57
N ALA A 24 -1.26 -7.37 -21.54
CA ALA A 24 -1.35 -8.51 -20.61
C ALA A 24 -2.73 -8.58 -19.90
N ARG A 25 -3.28 -7.42 -19.50
CA ARG A 25 -4.60 -7.33 -18.85
C ARG A 25 -5.76 -7.61 -19.79
N LYS A 26 -5.63 -7.27 -21.08
CA LYS A 26 -6.64 -7.61 -22.10
C LYS A 26 -6.80 -9.12 -22.25
N PHE A 27 -5.69 -9.87 -22.20
CA PHE A 27 -5.75 -11.34 -22.17
C PHE A 27 -6.43 -11.88 -20.90
N GLN A 28 -6.39 -11.14 -19.80
CA GLN A 28 -6.99 -11.51 -18.51
C GLN A 28 -8.40 -10.91 -18.27
N ASN A 29 -9.00 -10.22 -19.26
CA ASN A 29 -10.27 -9.49 -19.12
C ASN A 29 -10.31 -8.51 -17.92
N LYS A 30 -9.17 -7.90 -17.58
CA LYS A 30 -9.06 -6.89 -16.51
C LYS A 30 -9.18 -5.46 -17.06
N PRO A 31 -9.68 -4.50 -16.26
CA PRO A 31 -9.75 -3.11 -16.68
C PRO A 31 -8.35 -2.51 -16.90
N PRO A 32 -8.24 -1.54 -17.84
CA PRO A 32 -6.98 -0.87 -18.12
C PRO A 32 -6.50 -0.08 -16.90
N ILE A 33 -5.18 0.09 -16.78
CA ILE A 33 -4.59 0.87 -15.70
C ILE A 33 -4.70 2.37 -15.97
N ALA A 34 -4.90 3.15 -14.91
CA ALA A 34 -4.83 4.61 -14.98
C ALA A 34 -3.37 5.08 -15.15
N ARG A 35 -3.17 6.16 -15.91
CA ARG A 35 -1.85 6.78 -16.13
C ARG A 35 -1.18 7.22 -14.82
N SER A 36 -1.97 7.69 -13.85
CA SER A 36 -1.50 8.05 -12.51
C SER A 36 -0.92 6.87 -11.75
N SER A 37 -1.50 5.67 -11.87
CA SER A 37 -0.98 4.45 -11.26
C SER A 37 0.32 4.01 -11.93
N ALA A 38 0.37 4.01 -13.27
CA ALA A 38 1.58 3.69 -14.03
C ALA A 38 2.76 4.59 -13.64
N PHE A 39 2.49 5.88 -13.48
CA PHE A 39 3.49 6.88 -13.11
C PHE A 39 4.17 6.58 -11.77
N LYS A 40 3.42 6.09 -10.78
CA LYS A 40 3.95 5.74 -9.46
C LYS A 40 4.98 4.60 -9.53
N PHE A 41 4.69 3.54 -10.29
CA PHE A 41 5.61 2.41 -10.46
C PHE A 41 6.88 2.81 -11.22
N LEU A 42 6.75 3.69 -12.22
CA LEU A 42 7.88 4.20 -12.97
C LEU A 42 8.79 5.11 -12.14
N ILE A 43 8.24 6.03 -11.33
CA ILE A 43 9.03 6.85 -10.41
C ILE A 43 9.86 5.96 -9.48
N ALA A 44 9.25 4.93 -8.89
CA ALA A 44 9.88 4.04 -7.94
C ALA A 44 11.04 3.22 -8.52
N ARG A 45 11.09 3.09 -9.85
CA ARG A 45 12.16 2.40 -10.59
C ARG A 45 12.94 3.33 -11.51
N LYS A 46 12.92 4.64 -11.23
CA LYS A 46 13.66 5.66 -11.99
C LYS A 46 13.39 5.59 -13.51
N PHE A 47 12.15 5.32 -13.88
CA PHE A 47 11.66 5.16 -15.25
C PHE A 47 12.21 3.95 -16.03
N ASP A 48 12.74 2.94 -15.34
CA ASP A 48 13.05 1.63 -15.94
C ASP A 48 11.76 0.83 -16.16
N VAL A 49 11.35 0.68 -17.43
CA VAL A 49 10.10 0.03 -17.83
C VAL A 49 10.05 -1.44 -17.39
N ASN A 50 11.11 -2.22 -17.63
CA ASN A 50 11.13 -3.65 -17.31
C ASN A 50 11.04 -3.89 -15.80
N ARG A 51 11.79 -3.12 -15.02
CA ARG A 51 11.76 -3.23 -13.55
C ARG A 51 10.45 -2.72 -12.96
N ALA A 52 9.84 -1.71 -13.58
CA ALA A 52 8.52 -1.23 -13.19
C ALA A 52 7.43 -2.29 -13.49
N VAL A 53 7.49 -2.98 -14.62
CA VAL A 53 6.55 -4.08 -14.97
C VAL A 53 6.66 -5.20 -13.95
N LEU A 54 7.87 -5.66 -13.64
CA LEU A 54 8.08 -6.70 -12.62
C LEU A 54 7.54 -6.29 -11.25
N LEU A 55 7.78 -5.04 -10.83
CA LEU A 55 7.25 -4.51 -9.58
C LEU A 55 5.72 -4.51 -9.57
N PHE A 56 5.10 -4.15 -10.70
CA PHE A 56 3.65 -4.12 -10.83
C PHE A 56 3.04 -5.52 -10.76
N GLU A 57 3.64 -6.51 -11.43
CA GLU A 57 3.20 -7.91 -11.36
C GLU A 57 3.30 -8.45 -9.93
N GLN A 58 4.43 -8.22 -9.26
CA GLN A 58 4.61 -8.58 -7.85
C GLN A 58 3.60 -7.89 -6.93
N HIS A 59 3.27 -6.63 -7.22
CA HIS A 59 2.25 -5.88 -6.49
C HIS A 59 0.86 -6.51 -6.66
N GLU A 60 0.45 -6.83 -7.90
CA GLU A 60 -0.83 -7.51 -8.16
C GLU A 60 -0.88 -8.90 -7.53
N GLU A 61 0.19 -9.69 -7.65
CA GLU A 61 0.24 -11.05 -7.09
C GLU A 61 0.15 -11.03 -5.57
N THR A 62 0.88 -10.12 -4.92
CA THR A 62 0.83 -9.96 -3.45
C THR A 62 -0.57 -9.57 -3.00
N ARG A 63 -1.23 -8.63 -3.69
CA ARG A 63 -2.61 -8.27 -3.36
C ARG A 63 -3.58 -9.41 -3.61
N LEU A 64 -3.36 -10.24 -4.63
CA LEU A 64 -4.22 -11.39 -4.91
C LEU A 64 -4.09 -12.44 -3.81
N ARG A 65 -2.85 -12.80 -3.47
CA ARG A 65 -2.51 -13.80 -2.47
C ARG A 65 -3.06 -13.45 -1.10
N GLU A 66 -2.97 -12.17 -0.71
CA GLU A 66 -3.44 -11.69 0.58
C GLU A 66 -4.94 -11.30 0.58
N GLY A 67 -5.65 -11.48 -0.54
CA GLY A 67 -7.08 -11.15 -0.64
C GLY A 67 -7.35 -9.65 -0.46
N LEU A 68 -6.44 -8.82 -0.97
CA LEU A 68 -6.43 -7.37 -0.81
C LEU A 68 -7.09 -6.62 -1.99
N PHE A 69 -8.12 -7.24 -2.60
CA PHE A 69 -8.90 -6.63 -3.68
C PHE A 69 -10.36 -6.43 -3.26
N GLY A 70 -10.91 -5.26 -3.59
CA GLY A 70 -12.36 -5.01 -3.53
C GLY A 70 -13.01 -5.05 -2.15
N PHE A 71 -12.24 -4.91 -1.06
CA PHE A 71 -12.80 -4.94 0.29
C PHE A 71 -13.56 -3.65 0.63
N ASN A 72 -14.73 -3.79 1.27
CA ASN A 72 -15.63 -2.69 1.61
C ASN A 72 -15.51 -2.32 3.11
N CYS A 73 -15.01 -1.13 3.38
CA CYS A 73 -14.75 -0.64 4.74
C CYS A 73 -16.02 -0.28 5.52
N ALA A 74 -17.20 -0.25 4.86
CA ALA A 74 -18.48 -0.03 5.51
C ALA A 74 -19.14 -1.34 6.01
N VAL A 75 -18.55 -2.50 5.71
CA VAL A 75 -19.12 -3.81 6.02
C VAL A 75 -18.27 -4.53 7.07
N GLU A 76 -18.92 -5.31 7.92
CA GLU A 76 -18.21 -6.20 8.87
C GLU A 76 -17.47 -7.32 8.13
N PRO A 77 -16.31 -7.78 8.62
CA PRO A 77 -15.65 -7.39 9.88
C PRO A 77 -14.69 -6.18 9.75
N LEU A 78 -14.52 -5.62 8.56
CA LEU A 78 -13.53 -4.57 8.31
C LEU A 78 -13.87 -3.24 8.98
N LYS A 79 -15.17 -2.91 9.06
CA LYS A 79 -15.65 -1.70 9.72
C LYS A 79 -15.24 -1.66 11.19
N SER A 80 -15.57 -2.69 11.97
CA SER A 80 -15.22 -2.78 13.39
C SER A 80 -13.70 -2.81 13.59
N GLU A 81 -12.97 -3.48 12.71
CA GLU A 81 -11.49 -3.51 12.72
C GLU A 81 -10.89 -2.10 12.58
N ILE A 82 -11.33 -1.30 11.61
CA ILE A 82 -10.85 0.09 11.44
C ILE A 82 -11.22 0.95 12.65
N GLN A 83 -12.41 0.74 13.23
CA GLN A 83 -12.86 1.44 14.43
C GLN A 83 -12.03 1.14 15.67
N THR A 84 -11.31 0.02 15.74
CA THR A 84 -10.41 -0.29 16.86
C THR A 84 -9.24 0.69 16.97
N GLN A 85 -8.93 1.44 15.88
CA GLN A 85 -7.79 2.35 15.79
C GLN A 85 -6.43 1.69 16.11
N LYS A 86 -6.33 0.36 16.06
CA LYS A 86 -5.06 -0.34 16.28
C LYS A 86 -4.02 0.00 15.21
N PHE A 87 -4.47 0.34 14.00
CA PHE A 87 -3.67 1.00 12.99
C PHE A 87 -4.26 2.36 12.68
N THR A 88 -3.42 3.40 12.69
CA THR A 88 -3.84 4.77 12.41
C THR A 88 -2.76 5.56 11.70
N ILE A 89 -3.17 6.48 10.83
CA ILE A 89 -2.28 7.49 10.22
C ILE A 89 -2.48 8.78 11.01
N LEU A 90 -1.43 9.25 11.67
CA LEU A 90 -1.52 10.47 12.47
C LEU A 90 -1.80 11.69 11.57
N PRO A 91 -2.58 12.66 12.06
CA PRO A 91 -2.83 13.91 11.32
C PRO A 91 -1.56 14.77 11.21
N THR A 92 -0.59 14.54 12.10
CA THR A 92 0.71 15.21 12.11
C THR A 92 1.74 14.46 11.26
N ARG A 93 2.67 15.21 10.70
CA ARG A 93 3.81 14.68 9.94
C ARG A 93 5.08 14.83 10.75
N ASP A 94 6.10 14.06 10.40
CA ASP A 94 7.42 14.22 11.00
C ASP A 94 8.12 15.50 10.51
N SER A 95 9.35 15.74 10.99
CA SER A 95 10.17 16.88 10.57
C SER A 95 10.54 16.91 9.08
N THR A 96 10.46 15.77 8.39
CA THR A 96 10.75 15.64 6.94
C THR A 96 9.50 15.77 6.07
N GLY A 97 8.31 15.80 6.68
CA GLY A 97 7.01 15.83 6.01
C GLY A 97 6.43 14.44 5.70
N ALA A 98 7.08 13.36 6.14
CA ALA A 98 6.58 12.00 6.01
C ALA A 98 5.31 11.80 6.86
N ALA A 99 4.38 11.01 6.33
CA ALA A 99 3.19 10.61 7.09
C ALA A 99 3.59 9.61 8.18
N ILE A 100 3.00 9.71 9.37
CA ILE A 100 3.31 8.79 10.48
C ILE A 100 2.18 7.77 10.59
N ALA A 101 2.51 6.50 10.36
CA ALA A 101 1.63 5.37 10.59
C ALA A 101 2.00 4.70 11.91
N VAL A 102 1.00 4.45 12.77
CA VAL A 102 1.22 3.80 14.07
C VAL A 102 0.40 2.53 14.13
N PHE A 103 1.06 1.41 14.44
CA PHE A 103 0.41 0.17 14.83
C PHE A 103 0.56 -0.02 16.34
N THR A 104 -0.56 -0.01 17.05
CA THR A 104 -0.62 -0.13 18.52
C THR A 104 -0.92 -1.58 18.91
N ALA A 105 0.12 -2.32 19.28
CA ALA A 105 0.04 -3.76 19.50
C ALA A 105 -0.94 -4.14 20.62
N ARG A 106 -1.07 -3.34 21.68
CA ARG A 106 -2.02 -3.62 22.79
C ARG A 106 -3.49 -3.73 22.37
N TYR A 107 -3.88 -3.09 21.25
CA TYR A 107 -5.24 -3.18 20.71
C TYR A 107 -5.43 -4.35 19.73
N HIS A 108 -4.34 -5.02 19.35
CA HIS A 108 -4.43 -6.23 18.56
C HIS A 108 -4.74 -7.42 19.46
N ILE A 109 -5.92 -8.01 19.29
CA ILE A 109 -6.32 -9.24 19.98
C ILE A 109 -6.60 -10.30 18.90
N PRO A 110 -5.67 -11.24 18.65
CA PRO A 110 -5.79 -12.25 17.59
C PRO A 110 -7.07 -13.09 17.67
N GLN A 111 -7.67 -13.20 18.87
CA GLN A 111 -8.91 -13.95 19.09
C GLN A 111 -10.17 -13.28 18.53
N PHE A 112 -10.14 -11.95 18.36
CA PHE A 112 -11.32 -11.16 17.93
C PHE A 112 -11.19 -10.60 16.51
N SER A 113 -10.02 -10.70 15.89
CA SER A 113 -9.80 -10.22 14.53
C SER A 113 -8.89 -11.17 13.76
N SER A 114 -9.32 -11.54 12.55
CA SER A 114 -8.49 -12.34 11.67
C SER A 114 -7.31 -11.52 11.14
N HIS A 115 -6.18 -12.19 10.89
CA HIS A 115 -4.99 -11.52 10.34
C HIS A 115 -5.33 -10.85 9.00
N GLN A 116 -6.19 -11.49 8.19
CA GLN A 116 -6.63 -10.95 6.90
C GLN A 116 -7.42 -9.64 7.06
N THR A 117 -8.36 -9.57 8.00
CA THR A 117 -9.14 -8.35 8.26
C THR A 117 -8.24 -7.21 8.75
N THR A 118 -7.29 -7.52 9.65
CA THR A 118 -6.31 -6.53 10.13
C THR A 118 -5.45 -6.00 8.97
N LEU A 119 -4.95 -6.89 8.10
CA LEU A 119 -4.17 -6.51 6.92
C LEU A 119 -4.97 -5.65 5.92
N GLN A 120 -6.23 -6.01 5.67
CA GLN A 120 -7.12 -5.20 4.82
C GLN A 120 -7.29 -3.78 5.38
N GLY A 121 -7.47 -3.64 6.70
CA GLY A 121 -7.60 -2.34 7.36
C GLY A 121 -6.32 -1.49 7.27
N ILE A 122 -5.16 -2.13 7.41
CA ILE A 122 -3.85 -1.47 7.25
C ILE A 122 -3.67 -0.99 5.81
N VAL A 123 -3.88 -1.87 4.84
CA VAL A 123 -3.70 -1.57 3.41
C VAL A 123 -4.64 -0.47 2.96
N TYR A 124 -5.90 -0.50 3.39
CA TYR A 124 -6.87 0.56 3.09
C TYR A 124 -6.40 1.95 3.55
N GLN A 125 -5.98 2.06 4.81
CA GLN A 125 -5.52 3.33 5.37
C GLN A 125 -4.23 3.81 4.70
N LEU A 126 -3.32 2.89 4.35
CA LEU A 126 -2.12 3.21 3.59
C LEU A 126 -2.42 3.69 2.16
N ASP A 127 -3.36 3.04 1.47
CA ASP A 127 -3.79 3.43 0.12
C ASP A 127 -4.30 4.88 0.11
N ILE A 128 -5.17 5.24 1.09
CA ILE A 128 -5.65 6.62 1.25
C ILE A 128 -4.50 7.57 1.60
N ALA A 129 -3.62 7.19 2.53
CA ALA A 129 -2.49 8.04 2.91
C ALA A 129 -1.56 8.35 1.72
N LEU A 130 -1.44 7.41 0.78
CA LEU A 130 -0.64 7.53 -0.43
C LEU A 130 -1.35 8.22 -1.60
N GLU A 131 -2.63 8.55 -1.49
CA GLU A 131 -3.26 9.51 -2.41
C GLU A 131 -2.72 10.93 -2.19
N ASN A 132 -2.24 11.23 -0.98
CA ASN A 132 -1.66 12.53 -0.66
C ASN A 132 -0.29 12.73 -1.31
N VAL A 133 -0.18 13.78 -2.14
CA VAL A 133 1.05 14.15 -2.86
C VAL A 133 2.26 14.36 -1.93
N LYS A 134 2.06 14.89 -0.72
CA LYS A 134 3.16 15.05 0.25
C LYS A 134 3.64 13.70 0.77
N THR A 135 2.73 12.76 1.04
CA THR A 135 3.12 11.40 1.45
C THR A 135 3.87 10.68 0.33
N GLN A 136 3.46 10.85 -0.93
CA GLN A 136 4.19 10.28 -2.08
C GLN A 136 5.62 10.84 -2.21
N LYS A 137 5.84 12.12 -1.83
CA LYS A 137 7.15 12.78 -1.92
C LYS A 137 8.05 12.50 -0.72
N CYS A 138 7.50 12.61 0.49
CA CYS A 138 8.27 12.51 1.73
C CYS A 138 8.29 11.07 2.31
N GLY A 139 7.46 10.18 1.78
CA GLY A 139 7.35 8.80 2.26
C GLY A 139 6.49 8.66 3.51
N LEU A 140 6.70 7.54 4.21
CA LEU A 140 5.94 7.11 5.36
C LEU A 140 6.88 6.58 6.45
N VAL A 141 6.64 7.00 7.69
CA VAL A 141 7.31 6.48 8.88
C VAL A 141 6.33 5.53 9.58
N PHE A 142 6.75 4.27 9.74
CA PHE A 142 5.96 3.27 10.45
C PHE A 142 6.48 3.08 11.86
N ILE A 143 5.61 3.28 12.85
CA ILE A 143 5.90 3.08 14.26
C ILE A 143 5.10 1.87 14.74
N TYR A 144 5.80 0.90 15.31
CA TYR A 144 5.20 -0.25 15.96
C TYR A 144 5.23 -0.03 17.48
N ASP A 145 4.12 0.46 18.03
CA ASP A 145 3.98 0.76 19.45
C ASP A 145 3.71 -0.53 20.24
N MET A 146 4.71 -0.95 21.00
CA MET A 146 4.68 -2.12 21.88
C MET A 146 4.32 -1.78 23.33
N SER A 147 4.04 -0.51 23.64
CA SER A 147 3.73 -0.06 25.00
C SER A 147 2.48 -0.78 25.53
N ASP A 148 2.60 -1.33 26.73
CA ASP A 148 1.55 -2.12 27.42
C ASP A 148 1.04 -3.35 26.64
N SER A 149 1.77 -3.78 25.60
CA SER A 149 1.43 -5.01 24.88
C SER A 149 1.82 -6.25 25.69
N LYS A 150 0.99 -7.29 25.64
CA LYS A 150 1.26 -8.60 26.23
C LYS A 150 1.70 -9.56 25.15
N TYR A 151 2.32 -10.67 25.54
CA TYR A 151 2.68 -11.74 24.60
C TYR A 151 1.45 -12.26 23.82
N SER A 152 0.27 -12.27 24.44
CA SER A 152 -1.00 -12.64 23.79
C SER A 152 -1.45 -11.67 22.69
N ASN A 153 -0.90 -10.45 22.65
CA ASN A 153 -1.15 -9.47 21.60
C ASN A 153 -0.17 -9.60 20.43
N PHE A 154 0.96 -10.29 20.64
CA PHE A 154 1.98 -10.40 19.62
C PHE A 154 1.64 -11.50 18.63
N ASP A 155 1.64 -11.14 17.36
CA ASP A 155 1.43 -12.04 16.24
C ASP A 155 2.59 -11.91 15.26
N TYR A 156 3.43 -12.93 15.26
CA TYR A 156 4.64 -12.97 14.44
C TYR A 156 4.30 -12.98 12.94
N ASP A 157 3.33 -13.79 12.53
CA ASP A 157 2.96 -13.97 11.13
C ASP A 157 2.36 -12.68 10.57
N LEU A 158 1.46 -12.03 11.33
CA LEU A 158 0.92 -10.72 10.95
C LEU A 158 2.03 -9.67 10.84
N SER A 159 2.96 -9.63 11.80
CA SER A 159 4.06 -8.67 11.78
C SER A 159 4.97 -8.86 10.55
N GLN A 160 5.28 -10.11 10.18
CA GLN A 160 6.03 -10.41 8.96
C GLN A 160 5.28 -9.98 7.70
N LYS A 161 3.96 -10.22 7.65
CA LYS A 161 3.13 -9.80 6.51
C LYS A 161 3.07 -8.28 6.38
N ILE A 162 2.91 -7.55 7.48
CA ILE A 162 2.93 -6.07 7.48
C ILE A 162 4.27 -5.56 6.94
N LEU A 163 5.40 -6.08 7.44
CA LEU A 163 6.72 -5.68 6.97
C LEU A 163 6.95 -6.01 5.49
N THR A 164 6.43 -7.15 5.03
CA THR A 164 6.52 -7.55 3.62
C THR A 164 5.69 -6.63 2.74
N LEU A 165 4.47 -6.27 3.16
CA LEU A 165 3.62 -5.31 2.45
C LEU A 165 4.27 -3.92 2.38
N LEU A 166 4.85 -3.44 3.48
CA LEU A 166 5.54 -2.14 3.48
C LEU A 166 6.77 -2.15 2.55
N LYS A 167 7.48 -3.27 2.42
CA LYS A 167 8.63 -3.40 1.52
C LYS A 167 8.27 -3.55 0.04
N VAL A 168 7.19 -4.27 -0.26
CA VAL A 168 6.87 -4.71 -1.64
C VAL A 168 5.75 -3.88 -2.25
N SER A 169 4.78 -3.43 -1.44
CA SER A 169 3.57 -2.76 -1.94
C SER A 169 3.66 -1.23 -1.94
N PHE A 170 4.58 -0.64 -1.18
CA PHE A 170 4.61 0.80 -0.93
C PHE A 170 6.03 1.39 -1.11
N PHE A 171 6.47 1.41 -2.37
CA PHE A 171 7.62 2.11 -2.98
C PHE A 171 9.02 1.90 -2.37
#